data_AF-A0A660ZSD6-F1
#
_entry.id   AF-A0A660ZSD6-F1
#
_cell.length_a   1.000
_cell.length_b   1.000
_cell.length_c   1.000
_cell.angle_alpha   90.00
_cell.angle_beta   90.00
_cell.angle_gamma   90.00
#
_symmetry.space_group_name_H-M   'P 1'
#
loop_
_entity.id
_entity.type
_entity.pdbx_description
1 polymer ?
#
loop_
_entity_poly.entity_id
_entity_poly.type
_entity_poly.pdbx_seq_one_letter_code
_entity_poly.pdbx_strand_id
1 'polypeptide(L)'
;MVLKLRKVDRRHFKSSINIKRRRARDYYYAAISVFVVKIVLFVFLLILFSVSYRLFSTKFKNITAPVRFAVPMIILLFSIVLLYYIYKNFRDIRDMHKEKDKAR
;
A
#
# COMPACT_ATOMS: atom_id res chain seq x y z
N MET A 1 -11.62 -13.67 -61.63
CA MET A 1 -11.94 -12.71 -60.55
C MET A 1 -10.82 -12.72 -59.53
N VAL A 2 -10.02 -11.65 -59.46
CA VAL A 2 -8.91 -11.54 -58.51
C VAL A 2 -9.47 -11.01 -57.19
N LEU A 3 -9.54 -11.88 -56.17
CA LEU A 3 -9.91 -11.50 -54.80
C LEU A 3 -8.85 -10.54 -54.26
N LYS A 4 -9.14 -9.24 -54.27
CA LYS A 4 -8.33 -8.23 -53.57
C LYS A 4 -8.39 -8.52 -52.07
N LEU A 5 -7.35 -9.15 -51.52
CA LEU A 5 -7.16 -9.24 -50.08
C LEU A 5 -7.09 -7.81 -49.51
N ARG A 6 -8.11 -7.45 -48.73
CA ARG A 6 -8.19 -6.21 -47.96
C ARG A 6 -6.94 -6.15 -47.06
N LYS A 7 -6.02 -5.21 -47.34
CA LYS A 7 -4.87 -4.94 -46.47
C LYS A 7 -5.40 -4.59 -45.08
N VAL A 8 -5.11 -5.44 -44.10
CA VAL A 8 -5.40 -5.18 -42.69
C VAL A 8 -4.65 -3.91 -42.28
N ASP A 9 -5.41 -2.90 -41.84
CA ASP A 9 -4.86 -1.60 -41.46
C ASP A 9 -4.05 -1.75 -40.16
N ARG A 10 -2.72 -1.90 -40.31
CA ARG A 10 -1.79 -2.11 -39.20
C ARG A 10 -1.56 -0.86 -38.35
N ARG A 11 -2.14 0.30 -38.72
CA ARG A 11 -1.94 1.57 -38.00
C ARG A 11 -2.64 1.64 -36.64
N HIS A 12 -3.65 0.80 -36.40
CA HIS A 12 -4.37 0.73 -35.12
C HIS A 12 -4.13 -0.56 -34.33
N PHE A 13 -3.15 -1.38 -34.70
CA PHE A 13 -2.78 -2.55 -33.91
C PHE A 13 -2.00 -2.09 -32.67
N LYS A 14 -2.70 -1.57 -31.66
CA LYS A 14 -2.15 -1.39 -30.31
C LYS A 14 -1.74 -2.76 -29.81
N SER A 15 -0.45 -3.06 -29.91
CA SER A 15 0.14 -4.29 -29.38
C SER A 15 -0.39 -4.54 -27.96
N SER A 16 -1.02 -5.70 -27.75
CA SER A 16 -1.51 -6.13 -26.43
C SER A 16 -0.41 -6.08 -25.36
N ILE A 17 0.85 -6.19 -25.79
CA ILE A 17 2.07 -6.07 -24.99
C ILE A 17 2.21 -4.64 -24.43
N ASN A 18 1.89 -3.61 -25.21
CA ASN A 18 1.99 -2.21 -24.78
C ASN A 18 0.88 -1.83 -23.80
N ILE A 19 -0.32 -2.41 -23.95
CA ILE A 19 -1.44 -2.22 -23.01
C ILE A 19 -1.14 -2.90 -21.67
N LYS A 20 -0.59 -4.12 -21.69
CA LYS A 20 -0.14 -4.82 -20.47
C LYS A 20 0.97 -4.05 -19.73
N ARG A 21 1.97 -3.52 -20.46
CA ARG A 21 3.02 -2.68 -19.86
C ARG A 21 2.47 -1.40 -19.24
N ARG A 22 1.52 -0.72 -19.88
CA ARG A 22 0.93 0.52 -19.33
C ARG A 22 0.15 0.23 -18.04
N ARG A 23 -0.69 -0.81 -18.05
CA ARG A 23 -1.46 -1.25 -16.88
C ARG A 23 -0.54 -1.64 -15.71
N ALA A 24 0.55 -2.35 -15.98
CA ALA A 24 1.55 -2.70 -14.95
C ALA A 24 2.20 -1.46 -14.29
N ARG A 25 2.42 -0.37 -15.05
CA ARG A 25 2.92 0.90 -14.50
C ARG A 25 1.87 1.57 -13.61
N ASP A 26 0.62 1.62 -14.05
CA ASP A 26 -0.47 2.25 -13.28
C ASP A 26 -0.68 1.52 -11.94
N TYR A 27 -0.61 0.18 -11.93
CA TYR A 27 -0.63 -0.63 -10.71
C TYR A 27 0.56 -0.34 -9.79
N TYR A 28 1.74 -0.14 -10.34
CA TYR A 28 2.94 0.19 -9.57
C TYR A 28 2.83 1.56 -8.89
N TYR A 29 2.36 2.59 -9.61
CA TYR A 29 2.11 3.91 -9.02
C TYR A 29 1.00 3.88 -7.97
N ALA A 30 -0.09 3.15 -8.22
CA ALA A 30 -1.16 2.97 -7.24
C ALA A 30 -0.65 2.25 -5.97
N ALA A 31 0.17 1.21 -6.11
CA ALA A 31 0.77 0.50 -4.98
C ALA A 31 1.67 1.41 -4.14
N ILE A 32 2.49 2.25 -4.78
CA ILE A 32 3.32 3.24 -4.08
C ILE A 32 2.47 4.29 -3.36
N SER A 33 1.43 4.83 -4.01
CA SER A 33 0.53 5.80 -3.35
C SER A 33 -0.13 5.20 -2.11
N VAL A 34 -0.62 3.96 -2.22
CA VAL A 34 -1.19 3.23 -1.07
C VAL A 34 -0.15 2.98 0.01
N PHE A 35 1.09 2.68 -0.36
CA PHE A 35 2.21 2.50 0.59
C PHE A 35 2.50 3.78 1.38
N VAL A 36 2.57 4.93 0.70
CA VAL A 36 2.78 6.23 1.35
C VAL A 36 1.64 6.54 2.32
N VAL A 37 0.39 6.32 1.93
CA VAL A 37 -0.78 6.54 2.81
C VAL A 37 -0.68 5.66 4.07
N LYS A 38 -0.29 4.39 3.93
CA LYS A 38 -0.09 3.50 5.08
C LYS A 38 1.01 4.00 6.02
N ILE A 39 2.11 4.53 5.49
CA ILE A 39 3.18 5.12 6.31
C ILE A 39 2.65 6.34 7.09
N VAL A 40 1.93 7.23 6.43
CA VAL A 40 1.34 8.42 7.10
C VAL A 40 0.39 7.99 8.21
N LEU A 41 -0.49 7.01 7.96
CA LEU A 41 -1.37 6.43 8.98
C LEU A 41 -0.59 5.80 10.14
N PHE A 42 0.54 5.14 9.86
CA PHE A 42 1.37 4.54 10.89
C PHE A 42 2.02 5.60 11.78
N VAL A 43 2.57 6.66 11.19
CA VAL A 43 3.12 7.80 11.95
C VAL A 43 2.02 8.44 12.80
N PHE A 44 0.83 8.63 12.23
CA PHE A 44 -0.32 9.15 12.96
C PHE A 44 -0.69 8.27 14.16
N LEU A 45 -0.73 6.94 13.99
CA LEU A 45 -1.00 6.00 15.08
C LEU A 45 0.06 6.06 16.18
N LEU A 46 1.34 6.21 15.85
CA LEU A 46 2.41 6.36 16.84
C LEU A 46 2.26 7.66 17.65
N ILE A 47 1.91 8.76 16.98
CA ILE A 47 1.61 10.03 17.66
C ILE A 47 0.40 9.85 18.58
N LEU A 48 -0.66 9.24 18.08
CA LEU A 48 -1.88 8.98 18.84
C LEU A 48 -1.61 8.07 20.04
N PHE A 49 -0.77 7.05 19.89
CA PHE A 49 -0.33 6.17 20.97
C PHE A 49 0.43 6.97 22.04
N SER A 50 1.40 7.79 21.63
CA SER A 50 2.20 8.62 22.53
C SER A 50 1.34 9.62 23.32
N VAL A 51 0.45 10.33 22.62
CA VAL A 51 -0.48 11.28 23.25
C VAL A 51 -1.43 10.55 24.20
N SER A 52 -2.02 9.43 23.77
CA SER A 52 -2.92 8.63 24.60
C SER A 52 -2.20 8.12 25.84
N TYR A 53 -1.02 7.53 25.70
CA TYR A 53 -0.23 7.05 26.81
C TYR A 53 0.08 8.18 27.81
N ARG A 54 0.49 9.36 27.32
CA ARG A 54 0.77 10.52 28.18
C ARG A 54 -0.49 11.02 28.89
N LEU A 55 -1.60 11.13 28.18
CA LEU A 55 -2.87 11.63 28.70
C LEU A 55 -3.44 10.68 29.78
N PHE A 56 -3.49 9.39 29.49
CA PHE A 56 -3.93 8.37 30.43
C PHE A 56 -2.95 8.23 31.60
N SER A 57 -1.64 8.36 31.39
CA SER A 57 -0.65 8.32 32.48
C SER A 57 -0.77 9.52 33.45
N THR A 58 -1.12 10.71 32.96
CA THR A 58 -1.07 11.95 33.77
C THR A 58 -2.43 12.43 34.27
N LYS A 59 -3.48 12.43 33.43
CA LYS A 59 -4.79 13.04 33.73
C LYS A 59 -5.81 12.06 34.29
N PHE A 60 -5.71 10.77 33.94
CA PHE A 60 -6.71 9.75 34.28
C PHE A 60 -6.24 8.78 35.37
N LYS A 61 -5.62 9.31 36.45
CA LYS A 61 -5.17 8.49 37.58
C LYS A 61 -6.30 7.83 38.37
N ASN A 62 -7.50 8.44 38.36
CA ASN A 62 -8.66 7.98 39.13
C ASN A 62 -9.52 6.94 38.41
N ILE A 63 -9.19 6.58 37.16
CA ILE A 63 -9.91 5.56 36.39
C ILE A 63 -9.30 4.18 36.65
N THR A 64 -10.14 3.15 36.73
CA THR A 64 -9.75 1.75 36.91
C THR A 64 -8.67 1.34 35.90
N ALA A 65 -7.56 0.79 36.39
CA ALA A 65 -6.37 0.45 35.62
C ALA A 65 -6.61 -0.24 34.25
N PRO A 66 -7.48 -1.26 34.11
CA PRO A 66 -7.72 -1.90 32.80
C PRO A 66 -8.26 -0.94 31.73
N VAL A 67 -9.13 0.00 32.10
CA VAL A 67 -9.71 0.97 31.15
C VAL A 67 -8.65 1.99 30.70
N ARG A 68 -7.73 2.36 31.61
CA ARG A 68 -6.63 3.28 31.35
C ARG A 68 -5.64 2.74 30.32
N PHE A 69 -5.45 1.43 30.27
CA PHE A 69 -4.55 0.79 29.32
C PHE A 69 -5.24 0.28 28.06
N ALA A 70 -6.56 0.07 28.06
CA ALA A 70 -7.30 -0.43 26.90
C ALA A 70 -7.08 0.39 25.63
N VAL A 71 -7.17 1.72 25.72
CA VAL A 71 -6.98 2.62 24.56
C VAL A 71 -5.58 2.52 23.95
N PRO A 72 -4.47 2.69 24.70
CA PRO A 72 -3.13 2.51 24.14
C PRO A 72 -2.89 1.07 23.65
N MET A 73 -3.47 0.04 24.29
CA MET A 73 -3.38 -1.35 23.83
C MET A 73 -4.03 -1.54 22.45
N ILE A 74 -5.22 -0.99 22.25
CA ILE A 74 -5.92 -1.05 20.96
C ILE A 74 -5.10 -0.34 19.88
N ILE A 75 -4.61 0.86 20.16
CA ILE A 75 -3.77 1.62 19.21
C ILE A 75 -2.49 0.86 18.86
N LEU A 76 -1.85 0.22 19.85
CA LEU A 76 -0.68 -0.63 19.64
C LEU A 76 -1.01 -1.80 18.71
N LEU A 77 -2.13 -2.48 18.94
CA LEU A 77 -2.58 -3.61 18.14
C LEU A 77 -2.84 -3.21 16.68
N PHE A 78 -3.53 -2.09 16.46
CA PHE A 78 -3.69 -1.51 15.11
C PHE A 78 -2.36 -1.12 14.47
N SER A 79 -1.41 -0.58 15.24
CA SER A 79 -0.09 -0.22 14.72
C SER A 79 0.69 -1.44 14.26
N ILE A 80 0.64 -2.55 15.01
CA ILE A 80 1.28 -3.83 14.65
C ILE A 80 0.68 -4.38 13.35
N VAL A 81 -0.66 -4.41 13.25
CA VAL A 81 -1.35 -4.87 12.05
C VAL A 81 -0.98 -4.01 10.83
N LEU A 82 -0.97 -2.69 10.99
CA LEU A 82 -0.59 -1.78 9.91
C LEU A 82 0.88 -1.97 9.49
N LEU A 83 1.78 -2.17 10.46
CA LEU A 83 3.20 -2.46 10.18
C LEU A 83 3.37 -3.75 9.36
N TYR A 84 2.61 -4.80 9.68
CA TYR A 84 2.59 -6.03 8.87
C TYR A 84 2.16 -5.74 7.42
N TYR A 85 1.12 -4.93 7.22
CA TYR A 85 0.66 -4.57 5.88
C TYR A 85 1.66 -3.69 5.11
N ILE A 86 2.39 -2.81 5.80
CA ILE A 86 3.48 -2.02 5.22
C ILE A 86 4.59 -2.97 4.77
N TYR A 87 5.02 -3.88 5.65
CA TYR A 87 6.08 -4.85 5.34
C TYR A 87 5.71 -5.74 4.14
N LYS A 88 4.47 -6.27 4.12
CA LYS A 88 3.97 -7.07 3.01
C LYS A 88 4.00 -6.28 1.70
N ASN A 89 3.50 -5.04 1.71
CA ASN A 89 3.46 -4.20 0.51
C ASN A 89 4.88 -3.82 0.03
N PHE A 90 5.82 -3.58 0.94
CA PHE A 90 7.23 -3.36 0.60
C PHE A 90 7.85 -4.58 -0.08
N ARG A 91 7.56 -5.79 0.43
CA ARG A 91 7.99 -7.04 -0.20
C ARG A 91 7.40 -7.20 -1.60
N ASP A 92 6.10 -6.94 -1.77
CA ASP A 92 5.42 -7.02 -3.06
C ASP A 92 6.04 -6.06 -4.09
N ILE A 93 6.31 -4.81 -3.70
CA ILE A 93 6.99 -3.81 -4.55
C ILE A 93 8.40 -4.26 -4.94
N ARG A 94 9.16 -4.83 -3.98
CA ARG A 94 10.52 -5.34 -4.22
C ARG A 94 10.50 -6.52 -5.20
N ASP A 95 9.55 -7.42 -5.05
CA ASP A 95 9.40 -8.59 -5.91
C ASP A 95 8.99 -8.17 -7.34
N MET A 96 8.10 -7.17 -7.49
CA MET A 96 7.79 -6.54 -8.79
C MET A 96 9.02 -5.89 -9.45
N HIS A 97 9.94 -5.33 -8.66
CA HIS A 97 11.19 -4.76 -9.18
C HIS A 97 12.12 -5.83 -9.73
N LYS A 98 12.26 -6.96 -9.01
CA LYS A 98 13.12 -8.09 -9.43
C LYS A 98 12.62 -8.79 -10.70
N GLU A 99 11.30 -8.89 -10.88
CA GLU A 99 10.71 -9.52 -12.06
C GLU A 99 10.97 -8.69 -13.33
N LYS A 100 11.10 -7.37 -13.17
CA LYS A 100 11.46 -6.44 -14.25
C LYS A 100 12.88 -6.63 -14.76
N ASP A 101 13.81 -7.01 -13.88
CA ASP A 101 15.22 -7.24 -14.22
C ASP A 101 15.47 -8.59 -14.88
N LYS A 102 14.62 -9.60 -14.64
CA LYS A 102 14.70 -10.91 -15.32
C LYS A 102 14.11 -10.91 -16.74
N ALA A 103 13.28 -9.92 -17.07
CA ALA A 103 12.63 -9.79 -18.37
C ALA A 103 13.44 -8.93 -19.37
N ARG A 104 14.67 -8.56 -19.00
CA ARG A 104 15.61 -7.77 -19.80
C ARG A 104 16.79 -8.65 -20.21
#